data_AF-A0A950WQY6-F1
#
_entry.id   AF-A0A950WQY6-F1
#
_cell.length_a   1.000
_cell.length_b   1.000
_cell.length_c   1.000
_cell.angle_alpha   90.00
_cell.angle_beta   90.00
_cell.angle_gamma   90.00
#
_symmetry.space_group_name_H-M   'P 1'
#
loop_
_entity.id
_entity.type
_entity.pdbx_description
1 polymer ?
#
loop_
_entity_poly.entity_id
_entity_poly.type
_entity_poly.pdbx_seq_one_letter_code
_entity_poly.pdbx_strand_id
1 'polypeptide(L)'
;GHHGDAGARRADVILPGAAYTEKPGTYVNTEGRVQRGFMAVYPPGEAREDWKILRAFSELVGHPLPYDDIDAVRAGLEQVNPVFGRIGFLPRFGCSDRTGPSGDPAALAEDPFVPAVTNYYQTDPISRASPTMAACTATFAAPVSAAAE
;
A
#
# COMPACT_ATOMS: atom_id res chain seq x y z
N GLY A 1 3.24 -1.97 11.37
CA GLY A 1 2.23 -2.50 10.41
C GLY A 1 1.16 -3.26 11.17
N HIS A 2 0.19 -3.86 10.47
CA HIS A 2 -0.97 -4.50 11.14
C HIS A 2 -0.94 -6.05 11.14
N HIS A 3 -0.14 -6.69 10.27
CA HIS A 3 0.13 -8.14 10.34
C HIS A 3 1.63 -8.41 10.55
N GLY A 4 1.93 -9.49 11.27
CA GLY A 4 3.28 -10.02 11.43
C GLY A 4 3.66 -10.95 10.29
N ASP A 5 4.27 -10.42 9.24
CA ASP A 5 4.79 -11.19 8.10
C ASP A 5 6.33 -11.02 7.98
N ALA A 6 6.92 -11.16 6.79
CA ALA A 6 8.36 -11.04 6.52
C ALA A 6 9.01 -9.80 7.16
N GLY A 7 8.39 -8.61 7.03
CA GLY A 7 8.94 -7.37 7.58
C GLY A 7 8.99 -7.34 9.11
N ALA A 8 7.93 -7.83 9.77
CA ALA A 8 7.87 -7.84 11.24
C ALA A 8 8.86 -8.82 11.86
N ARG A 9 9.11 -9.96 11.21
CA ARG A 9 10.08 -10.97 11.69
C ARG A 9 11.52 -10.47 11.75
N ARG A 10 11.85 -9.43 10.97
CA ARG A 10 13.19 -8.83 10.92
C ARG A 10 13.30 -7.54 11.75
N ALA A 11 12.19 -7.01 12.25
CA ALA A 11 12.17 -5.72 12.91
C ALA A 11 12.68 -5.82 14.34
N ASP A 12 13.55 -4.88 14.74
CA ASP A 12 13.95 -4.71 16.14
C ASP A 12 12.81 -4.10 16.98
N VAL A 13 12.03 -3.21 16.35
CA VAL A 13 10.89 -2.52 16.98
C VAL A 13 9.67 -2.66 16.07
N ILE A 14 8.55 -3.07 16.65
CA ILE A 14 7.27 -3.21 15.95
C ILE A 14 6.29 -2.18 16.51
N LEU A 15 5.80 -1.32 15.63
CA LEU A 15 4.72 -0.37 15.93
C LEU A 15 3.41 -0.89 15.31
N PRO A 16 2.41 -1.30 16.12
CA PRO A 16 1.16 -1.85 15.62
C PRO A 16 0.29 -0.77 14.98
N GLY A 17 0.11 -0.87 13.66
CA GLY A 17 -0.73 0.02 12.86
C GLY A 17 -2.13 -0.55 12.65
N ALA A 18 -3.04 0.29 12.14
CA ALA A 18 -4.41 -0.09 11.82
C ALA A 18 -4.54 -0.67 10.40
N ALA A 19 -5.38 -1.69 10.22
CA ALA A 19 -5.73 -2.25 8.91
C ALA A 19 -6.62 -1.28 8.08
N TYR A 20 -6.88 -1.60 6.82
CA TYR A 20 -7.65 -0.73 5.92
C TYR A 20 -9.10 -0.50 6.36
N THR A 21 -9.70 -1.45 7.09
CA THR A 21 -11.04 -1.37 7.68
C THR A 21 -11.09 -0.61 9.00
N GLU A 22 -9.92 -0.30 9.57
CA GLU A 22 -9.76 0.21 10.94
C GLU A 22 -9.41 1.70 11.00
N LYS A 23 -9.31 2.36 9.85
CA LYS A 23 -8.90 3.76 9.75
C LYS A 23 -9.55 4.47 8.57
N PRO A 24 -9.79 5.79 8.68
CA PRO A 24 -10.03 6.60 7.50
C PRO A 24 -8.75 6.66 6.66
N GLY A 25 -8.84 6.28 5.39
CA GLY A 25 -7.69 6.24 4.48
C GLY A 25 -7.99 6.92 3.16
N THR A 26 -6.98 7.56 2.55
CA THR A 26 -7.06 8.06 1.18
C THR A 26 -6.29 7.10 0.28
N TYR A 27 -6.98 6.48 -0.68
CA TYR A 27 -6.39 5.53 -1.63
C TYR A 27 -6.54 6.05 -3.05
N VAL A 28 -5.59 5.73 -3.92
CA VAL A 28 -5.66 6.05 -5.35
C VAL A 28 -5.57 4.76 -6.14
N ASN A 29 -6.53 4.51 -7.02
CA ASN A 29 -6.53 3.32 -7.87
C ASN A 29 -5.68 3.53 -9.13
N THR A 30 -5.56 2.50 -9.96
CA THR A 30 -4.70 2.49 -11.16
C THR A 30 -5.14 3.48 -12.25
N GLU A 31 -6.39 3.93 -12.26
CA GLU A 31 -6.88 4.97 -13.17
C GLU A 31 -6.68 6.40 -12.61
N GLY A 32 -6.06 6.53 -11.42
CA GLY A 32 -5.77 7.82 -10.80
C GLY A 32 -6.93 8.43 -10.00
N ARG A 33 -7.99 7.67 -9.73
CA ARG A 33 -9.14 8.14 -8.94
C ARG A 33 -8.84 8.06 -7.45
N VAL A 34 -9.02 9.20 -6.76
CA VAL A 34 -8.89 9.29 -5.31
C VAL A 34 -10.17 8.79 -4.63
N GLN A 35 -10.03 7.90 -3.65
CA GLN A 35 -11.11 7.26 -2.90
C GLN A 35 -10.87 7.40 -1.39
N ARG A 36 -11.95 7.42 -0.61
CA ARG A 36 -11.89 7.43 0.85
C ARG A 36 -12.37 6.09 1.41
N GLY A 37 -11.50 5.43 2.17
CA GLY A 37 -11.89 4.39 3.10
C GLY A 37 -12.45 5.02 4.37
N PHE A 38 -13.46 4.39 4.95
CA PHE A 38 -14.05 4.79 6.23
C PHE A 38 -13.82 3.68 7.25
N MET A 39 -13.63 4.07 8.50
CA MET A 39 -13.45 3.12 9.60
C MET A 39 -14.75 2.33 9.79
N ALA A 40 -14.65 1.01 9.68
CA ALA A 40 -15.74 0.07 9.92
C ALA A 40 -15.67 -0.52 11.34
N VAL A 41 -14.46 -0.75 11.83
CA VAL A 41 -14.18 -1.29 13.17
C VAL A 41 -12.99 -0.56 13.79
N TYR A 42 -12.82 -0.63 15.11
CA TYR A 42 -11.66 -0.03 15.76
C TYR A 42 -10.42 -0.94 15.64
N PRO A 43 -9.20 -0.37 15.59
CA PRO A 43 -7.98 -1.15 15.63
C PRO A 43 -7.91 -2.01 16.89
N PRO A 44 -7.41 -3.26 16.82
CA PRO A 44 -7.37 -4.15 17.97
C PRO A 44 -6.28 -3.73 18.98
N GLY A 45 -6.59 -3.91 20.27
CA GLY A 45 -5.64 -3.69 21.36
C GLY A 45 -5.09 -2.26 21.39
N GLU A 46 -3.76 -2.15 21.34
CA GLU A 46 -3.05 -0.86 21.36
C GLU A 46 -2.67 -0.34 19.97
N ALA A 47 -3.17 -0.96 18.89
CA ALA A 47 -2.94 -0.46 17.55
C ALA A 47 -3.47 0.97 17.37
N ARG A 48 -2.82 1.74 16.49
CA ARG A 48 -3.16 3.13 16.20
C ARG A 48 -3.19 3.38 14.70
N GLU A 49 -3.87 4.43 14.28
CA GLU A 49 -3.79 4.91 12.89
C GLU A 49 -2.34 5.27 12.53
N ASP A 50 -1.89 4.86 11.35
CA ASP A 50 -0.47 4.94 10.99
C ASP A 50 0.08 6.37 11.03
N TRP A 51 -0.71 7.36 10.60
CA TRP A 51 -0.29 8.76 10.63
C TRP A 51 -0.11 9.29 12.06
N LYS A 52 -0.92 8.80 13.02
CA LYS A 52 -0.79 9.17 14.44
C LYS A 52 0.49 8.60 15.03
N ILE A 53 0.87 7.37 14.63
CA ILE A 53 2.14 6.75 15.04
C ILE A 53 3.32 7.60 14.57
N LEU A 54 3.32 7.98 13.28
CA LEU A 54 4.38 8.83 12.72
C LEU A 54 4.39 10.22 13.34
N ARG A 55 3.22 10.83 13.58
CA ARG A 55 3.09 12.12 14.23
C ARG A 55 3.63 12.12 15.67
N ALA A 56 3.32 11.09 16.47
CA ALA A 56 3.87 10.94 17.82
C ALA A 56 5.38 10.65 17.79
N PHE A 57 5.83 9.80 16.88
CA PHE A 57 7.26 9.51 16.71
C PHE A 57 8.05 10.77 16.32
N SER A 58 7.47 11.62 15.48
CA SER A 58 8.09 12.87 15.03
C SER A 58 8.39 13.84 16.18
N GLU A 59 7.52 13.90 17.20
CA GLU A 59 7.78 14.65 18.44
C GLU A 59 8.94 14.06 19.24
N LEU A 60 8.97 12.74 19.39
CA LEU A 60 9.99 12.05 20.17
C LEU A 60 11.40 12.25 19.60
N VAL A 61 11.53 12.38 18.28
CA VAL A 61 12.82 12.63 17.61
C VAL A 61 13.13 14.12 17.40
N GLY A 62 12.32 15.02 17.95
CA GLY A 62 12.56 16.47 17.90
C GLY A 62 12.22 17.15 16.56
N HIS A 63 11.43 16.49 15.69
CA HIS A 63 11.01 17.01 14.39
C HIS A 63 9.48 16.92 14.24
N PRO A 64 8.70 17.66 15.05
CA PRO A 64 7.25 17.53 15.07
C PRO A 64 6.63 17.88 13.71
N LEU A 65 5.80 16.97 13.19
CA LEU A 65 5.06 17.18 11.95
C LEU A 65 3.92 18.19 12.17
N PRO A 66 3.64 19.09 11.20
CA PRO A 66 2.75 20.24 11.40
C PRO A 66 1.26 19.90 11.19
N TYR A 67 0.77 18.83 11.81
CA TYR A 67 -0.63 18.42 11.74
C TYR A 67 -1.03 17.60 12.98
N ASP A 68 -2.22 17.82 13.51
CA ASP A 68 -2.72 17.12 14.71
C ASP A 68 -4.03 16.34 14.47
N ASP A 69 -4.62 16.48 13.29
CA ASP A 69 -5.81 15.77 12.87
C ASP A 69 -5.72 15.30 11.41
N ILE A 70 -6.66 14.43 11.02
CA ILE A 70 -6.68 13.82 9.69
C ILE A 70 -7.00 14.82 8.58
N ASP A 71 -7.71 15.91 8.89
CA ASP A 71 -8.08 16.91 7.89
C ASP A 71 -6.90 17.81 7.57
N ALA A 72 -6.06 18.13 8.55
CA ALA A 72 -4.76 18.78 8.36
C ALA A 72 -3.80 17.90 7.53
N VAL A 73 -3.76 16.58 7.79
CA VAL A 73 -3.00 15.63 6.94
C VAL A 73 -3.48 15.70 5.48
N ARG A 74 -4.80 15.72 5.27
CA ARG A 74 -5.40 15.80 3.93
C ARG A 74 -5.13 17.14 3.25
N ALA A 75 -5.18 18.24 3.99
CA ALA A 75 -4.81 19.55 3.47
C ALA A 75 -3.35 19.56 3.02
N GLY A 76 -2.45 18.92 3.78
CA GLY A 76 -1.05 18.72 3.39
C GLY A 76 -0.91 17.90 2.10
N LEU A 77 -1.69 16.82 1.94
CA LEU A 77 -1.71 16.06 0.69
C LEU A 77 -2.19 16.91 -0.49
N GLU A 78 -3.24 17.71 -0.33
CA GLU A 78 -3.76 18.59 -1.37
C GLU A 78 -2.76 19.67 -1.78
N GLN A 79 -1.97 20.19 -0.84
CA GLN A 79 -0.86 21.10 -1.15
C GLN A 79 0.22 20.45 -2.01
N VAL A 80 0.51 19.15 -1.79
CA VAL A 80 1.47 18.39 -2.61
C VAL A 80 0.91 18.11 -4.00
N ASN A 81 -0.36 17.72 -4.08
CA ASN A 81 -1.05 17.54 -5.36
C ASN A 81 -2.56 17.80 -5.21
N PRO A 82 -3.12 18.78 -5.94
CA PRO A 82 -4.55 19.11 -5.87
C PRO A 82 -5.50 17.94 -6.17
N VAL A 83 -5.03 16.88 -6.83
CA VAL A 83 -5.86 15.69 -7.10
C VAL A 83 -6.39 15.06 -5.80
N PHE A 84 -5.64 15.13 -4.70
CA PHE A 84 -6.02 14.51 -3.42
C PHE A 84 -7.26 15.16 -2.78
N GLY A 85 -7.57 16.41 -3.12
CA GLY A 85 -8.82 17.07 -2.72
C GLY A 85 -10.04 16.62 -3.53
N ARG A 86 -9.85 15.95 -4.68
CA ARG A 86 -10.90 15.63 -5.66
C ARG A 86 -11.37 14.18 -5.55
N ILE A 87 -12.13 13.88 -4.50
CA ILE A 87 -12.64 12.53 -4.24
C ILE A 87 -13.59 12.06 -5.35
N GLY A 88 -13.38 10.84 -5.85
CA GLY A 88 -14.19 10.23 -6.90
C GLY A 88 -13.96 10.81 -8.29
N PHE A 89 -13.16 11.87 -8.44
CA PHE A 89 -12.84 12.45 -9.73
C PHE A 89 -11.85 11.57 -10.49
N LEU A 90 -12.15 11.31 -11.76
CA LEU A 90 -11.21 10.65 -12.67
C LEU A 90 -10.44 11.72 -13.45
N PRO A 91 -9.13 11.89 -13.23
CA PRO A 91 -8.32 12.75 -14.08
C PRO A 91 -8.33 12.20 -15.51
N ARG A 92 -9.08 12.86 -16.40
CA ARG A 92 -9.08 12.55 -17.85
C ARG A 92 -7.96 13.26 -18.61
N PHE A 93 -7.18 14.08 -17.91
CA PHE A 93 -6.01 14.71 -18.47
C PHE A 93 -4.94 13.64 -18.60
N GLY A 94 -4.74 13.12 -19.82
CA GLY A 94 -3.61 12.26 -20.11
C GLY A 94 -2.30 12.97 -19.83
N CYS A 95 -1.22 12.20 -19.70
CA CYS A 95 0.12 12.78 -19.61
C CYS A 95 0.36 13.63 -20.87
N SER A 96 0.59 14.93 -20.69
CA SER A 96 1.04 15.80 -21.79
C SER A 96 2.49 15.51 -22.15
N ASP A 97 3.22 14.90 -21.22
CA ASP A 97 4.56 14.39 -21.47
C ASP A 97 4.48 13.13 -22.34
N ARG A 98 5.03 13.28 -23.55
CA ARG A 98 5.18 12.22 -24.55
C ARG A 98 6.61 11.70 -24.62
N THR A 99 7.49 12.16 -23.74
CA THR A 99 8.83 11.62 -23.66
C THR A 99 8.70 10.16 -23.21
N GLY A 100 9.23 9.26 -24.04
CA GLY A 100 9.31 7.85 -23.70
C GLY A 100 10.23 7.65 -22.48
N PRO A 101 10.17 6.48 -21.84
CA PRO A 101 11.12 6.14 -20.78
C PRO A 101 12.56 6.32 -21.28
N SER A 102 13.39 6.98 -20.47
CA SER A 102 14.82 7.11 -20.75
C SER A 102 15.50 5.75 -20.54
N GLY A 103 16.21 5.25 -21.55
CA GLY A 103 16.97 4.01 -21.47
C GLY A 103 17.55 3.65 -22.83
N ASP A 104 18.62 2.87 -22.84
CA ASP A 104 19.13 2.25 -24.06
C ASP A 104 18.29 1.01 -24.38
N PRO A 105 17.51 0.97 -25.47
CA PRO A 105 16.75 -0.21 -25.86
C PRO A 105 17.64 -1.44 -26.10
N ALA A 106 18.92 -1.24 -26.39
CA ALA A 106 19.88 -2.34 -26.55
C ALA A 106 20.32 -2.97 -25.21
N ALA A 107 19.96 -2.37 -24.07
CA ALA A 107 20.25 -2.88 -22.74
C ALA A 107 19.14 -3.79 -22.16
N LEU A 108 18.17 -4.19 -22.98
CA LEU A 108 17.14 -5.17 -22.57
C LEU A 108 17.77 -6.54 -22.34
N ALA A 109 17.50 -7.14 -21.18
CA ALA A 109 17.86 -8.52 -20.91
C ALA A 109 17.06 -9.46 -21.83
N GLU A 110 17.66 -10.58 -22.24
CA GLU A 110 16.99 -11.61 -23.05
C GLU A 110 16.08 -12.51 -22.21
N ASP A 111 16.01 -12.30 -20.90
CA ASP A 111 15.16 -13.07 -19.99
C ASP A 111 13.67 -12.96 -20.38
N PRO A 112 12.92 -14.07 -20.34
CA PRO A 112 11.49 -14.03 -20.62
C PRO A 112 10.74 -13.24 -19.54
N PHE A 113 9.62 -12.63 -19.94
CA PHE A 113 8.70 -12.06 -18.97
C PHE A 113 8.15 -13.17 -18.06
N VAL A 114 8.31 -12.97 -16.76
CA VAL A 114 7.74 -13.84 -15.73
C VAL A 114 6.52 -13.17 -15.08
N PRO A 115 5.53 -13.95 -14.59
CA PRO A 115 4.41 -13.39 -13.84
C PRO A 115 4.90 -12.63 -12.61
N ALA A 116 4.59 -11.33 -12.51
CA ALA A 116 4.91 -10.53 -11.34
C ALA A 116 4.18 -11.01 -10.07
N VAL A 117 3.03 -11.68 -10.25
CA VAL A 117 2.25 -12.29 -9.17
C VAL A 117 2.14 -13.78 -9.45
N THR A 118 2.85 -14.59 -8.64
CA THR A 118 2.89 -16.06 -8.77
C THR A 118 1.78 -16.75 -7.99
N ASN A 119 1.26 -16.11 -6.93
CA ASN A 119 0.09 -16.59 -6.19
C ASN A 119 -0.92 -15.46 -6.01
N TYR A 120 -1.97 -15.48 -6.84
CA TYR A 120 -3.05 -14.49 -6.80
C TYR A 120 -3.73 -14.41 -5.43
N TYR A 121 -3.84 -15.53 -4.70
CA TYR A 121 -4.57 -15.59 -3.43
C TYR A 121 -3.74 -15.09 -2.24
N GLN A 122 -2.43 -14.85 -2.39
CA GLN A 122 -1.54 -14.52 -1.27
C GLN A 122 -0.56 -13.38 -1.61
N THR A 123 -1.10 -12.28 -2.12
CA THR A 123 -0.31 -11.13 -2.61
C THR A 123 0.16 -10.21 -1.50
N ASP A 124 -0.59 -10.09 -0.42
CA ASP A 124 -0.35 -9.15 0.67
C ASP A 124 -0.37 -9.82 2.07
N PRO A 125 0.00 -9.10 3.14
CA PRO A 125 0.01 -9.68 4.49
C PRO A 125 -1.38 -10.12 4.99
N ILE A 126 -2.47 -9.49 4.53
CA ILE A 126 -3.85 -9.84 4.94
C ILE A 126 -4.22 -11.21 4.36
N SER A 127 -4.03 -11.34 3.05
CA SER A 127 -4.33 -12.56 2.30
C SER A 127 -3.43 -13.73 2.72
N ARG A 128 -2.15 -13.49 3.01
CA ARG A 128 -1.24 -14.51 3.57
C ARG A 128 -1.63 -14.99 4.97
N ALA A 129 -2.21 -14.12 5.79
CA ALA A 129 -2.71 -14.50 7.11
C ALA A 129 -4.11 -15.18 7.06
N SER A 130 -4.77 -15.18 5.90
CA SER A 130 -6.14 -15.71 5.76
C SER A 130 -6.14 -17.22 5.53
N PRO A 131 -6.81 -18.02 6.40
CA PRO A 131 -6.94 -19.46 6.19
C PRO A 131 -7.79 -19.79 4.95
N THR A 132 -8.77 -18.94 4.61
CA THR A 132 -9.57 -19.10 3.40
C THR A 132 -8.71 -18.97 2.16
N MET A 133 -7.82 -17.97 2.12
CA MET A 133 -6.93 -17.78 0.97
C MET A 133 -5.88 -18.89 0.89
N ALA A 134 -5.40 -19.41 2.02
CA ALA A 134 -4.55 -20.61 2.03
C ALA A 134 -5.27 -21.83 1.42
N ALA A 135 -6.56 -22.03 1.74
CA ALA A 135 -7.37 -23.10 1.13
C ALA A 135 -7.59 -22.87 -0.38
N CYS A 136 -7.78 -21.61 -0.81
CA CYS A 136 -7.84 -21.26 -2.23
C CYS A 136 -6.53 -21.57 -2.95
N THR A 137 -5.37 -21.23 -2.37
CA THR A 137 -4.07 -21.61 -2.93
C THR A 137 -3.97 -23.14 -3.06
N ALA A 138 -4.30 -23.91 -2.03
CA ALA A 138 -4.21 -25.37 -2.08
C ALA A 138 -5.12 -26.00 -3.15
N THR A 139 -6.28 -25.39 -3.42
CA THR A 139 -7.25 -25.90 -4.39
C THR A 139 -6.98 -25.43 -5.82
N PHE A 140 -6.61 -24.16 -5.99
CA PHE A 140 -6.64 -23.47 -7.29
C PHE A 140 -5.27 -23.01 -7.77
N ALA A 141 -4.27 -22.87 -6.89
CA ALA A 141 -2.92 -22.56 -7.37
C ALA A 141 -2.33 -23.84 -7.96
N ALA A 142 -2.04 -23.81 -9.27
CA ALA A 142 -1.25 -24.87 -9.89
C ALA A 142 0.09 -24.96 -9.15
N PRO A 143 0.65 -26.17 -8.93
CA PRO A 143 2.03 -26.28 -8.50
C PRO A 143 2.88 -25.51 -9.52
N VAL A 144 3.68 -24.55 -9.05
CA VAL A 144 4.64 -23.86 -9.90
C VAL A 144 5.51 -24.96 -10.50
N SER A 145 5.28 -25.30 -11.76
CA SER A 145 6.08 -26.31 -12.45
C SER A 145 7.52 -25.82 -12.37
N ALA A 146 8.40 -26.65 -11.82
CA ALA A 146 9.84 -26.50 -11.97
C ALA A 146 10.13 -26.52 -13.49
N ALA A 147 10.12 -25.36 -14.12
CA ALA A 147 10.46 -25.16 -15.51
C ALA A 147 11.67 -24.23 -15.56
N ALA A 148 12.83 -24.83 -15.29
CA ALA A 148 14.14 -24.37 -15.72
C ALA A 148 15.06 -25.60 -15.72
N GLU A 149 14.95 -26.39 -16.80
CA GLU A 149 16.08 -27.12 -17.37
C GLU A 149 16.42 -26.42 -18.69
#